data_AF-A0AAU0W956-F1
#
_entry.id   AF-A0AAU0W956-F1
#
_cell.length_a   1.000
_cell.length_b   1.000
_cell.length_c   1.000
_cell.angle_alpha   90.00
_cell.angle_beta   90.00
_cell.angle_gamma   90.00
#
_symmetry.space_group_name_H-M   'P 1'
#
loop_
_entity.id
_entity.type
_entity.pdbx_description
1 polymer ?
#
loop_
_entity_poly.entity_id
_entity_poly.type
_entity_poly.pdbx_seq_one_letter_code
_entity_poly.pdbx_strand_id
1 'polypeptide(L)'
;MGTDLHGWIECRTRRQGLNHDEKAWSPTISLSMLGMPRDYDGLACLFGVRDFDTMWRPVTANRGLSPDTSPEVRAEHATWSALGFAETWLS
;
A
#
# COMPACT_ATOMS: atom_id res chain seq x y z
N MET A 1 5.90 3.88 25.84
CA MET A 1 4.45 3.80 25.62
C MET A 1 4.24 3.82 24.12
N GLY A 2 3.71 2.75 23.52
CA GLY A 2 3.36 2.72 22.11
C GLY A 2 1.90 3.09 21.92
N THR A 3 1.61 3.94 20.93
CA THR A 3 0.25 4.33 20.55
C THR A 3 -0.28 3.35 19.51
N ASP A 4 -1.47 2.80 19.74
CA ASP A 4 -2.10 1.90 18.78
C ASP A 4 -2.47 2.66 17.49
N LEU A 5 -2.14 2.06 16.34
CA LEU A 5 -2.43 2.59 15.01
C LEU A 5 -3.81 2.09 14.56
N HIS A 6 -4.71 3.03 14.30
CA HIS A 6 -6.05 2.77 13.77
C HIS A 6 -6.31 3.66 12.55
N GLY A 7 -6.98 3.13 11.52
CA GLY A 7 -7.30 3.93 10.33
C GLY A 7 -7.66 3.11 9.09
N TRP A 8 -7.76 3.81 7.97
CA TRP A 8 -8.10 3.28 6.65
C TRP A 8 -7.22 3.93 5.58
N ILE A 9 -6.91 3.19 4.52
CA ILE A 9 -6.39 3.72 3.26
C ILE A 9 -7.57 3.87 2.30
N GLU A 10 -7.74 5.07 1.75
CA GLU A 10 -8.76 5.38 0.75
C GLU A 10 -8.09 5.79 -0.55
N CYS A 11 -8.61 5.29 -1.68
CA CYS A 11 -8.15 5.65 -3.00
C CYS A 11 -9.13 6.61 -3.66
N ARG A 12 -8.59 7.64 -4.31
CA ARG A 12 -9.35 8.54 -5.19
C ARG A 12 -8.83 8.44 -6.60
N THR A 13 -9.72 8.18 -7.56
CA THR A 13 -9.36 8.36 -8.97
C THR A 13 -9.27 9.85 -9.24
N ARG A 14 -8.08 10.34 -9.62
CA ARG A 14 -7.91 11.73 -10.05
C ARG A 14 -8.19 11.79 -11.56
N ARG A 15 -9.45 11.63 -11.96
CA ARG A 15 -9.86 11.95 -13.34
C ARG A 15 -9.99 13.47 -13.47
N GLN A 16 -9.38 14.06 -14.49
CA GLN A 16 -9.71 15.44 -14.90
C GLN A 16 -11.22 15.49 -15.17
N GLY A 17 -11.93 16.40 -14.49
CA GLY A 17 -13.38 16.62 -14.71
C GLY A 17 -14.33 16.12 -13.61
N LEU A 18 -13.84 15.55 -12.49
CA LEU A 18 -14.71 15.23 -11.34
C LEU A 18 -15.00 16.48 -10.50
N ASN A 19 -16.28 16.71 -10.18
CA ASN A 19 -16.73 17.81 -9.31
C ASN A 19 -16.28 17.59 -7.85
N HIS A 20 -16.22 18.66 -7.05
CA HIS A 20 -15.71 18.63 -5.67
C HIS A 20 -16.60 17.80 -4.71
N ASP A 21 -17.84 17.54 -5.12
CA ASP A 21 -18.97 17.02 -4.37
C ASP A 21 -19.40 15.60 -4.80
N GLU A 22 -18.82 15.05 -5.87
CA GLU A 22 -18.87 13.61 -6.12
C GLU A 22 -17.96 12.91 -5.10
N LYS A 23 -18.49 11.91 -4.37
CA LYS A 23 -17.74 11.16 -3.34
C LYS A 23 -16.51 10.50 -3.97
N ALA A 24 -15.41 11.23 -3.94
CA ALA A 24 -14.23 10.93 -4.74
C ALA A 24 -13.30 9.90 -4.09
N TRP A 25 -13.55 9.54 -2.83
CA TRP A 25 -12.74 8.62 -2.05
C TRP A 25 -13.49 7.30 -1.87
N SER A 26 -12.83 6.20 -2.25
CA SER A 26 -13.31 4.84 -2.03
C SER A 26 -12.42 4.17 -0.99
N PRO A 27 -12.98 3.56 0.07
CA PRO A 27 -12.18 2.81 1.02
C PRO A 27 -11.55 1.59 0.34
N THR A 28 -10.25 1.42 0.54
CA THR A 28 -9.46 0.35 -0.10
C THR A 28 -9.11 -0.74 0.92
N ILE A 29 -8.56 -0.36 2.08
CA ILE A 29 -8.19 -1.33 3.12
C ILE A 29 -8.16 -0.68 4.52
N SER A 30 -8.57 -1.44 5.55
CA SER A 30 -8.40 -1.03 6.94
C SER A 30 -6.99 -1.34 7.42
N LEU A 31 -6.37 -0.45 8.20
CA LEU A 31 -5.04 -0.68 8.79
C LEU A 31 -5.01 -1.88 9.76
N SER A 32 -6.17 -2.28 10.31
CA SER A 32 -6.27 -3.50 11.12
C SER A 32 -6.03 -4.78 10.32
N MET A 33 -6.39 -4.79 9.02
CA MET A 33 -6.16 -5.94 8.14
C MET A 33 -4.69 -6.10 7.74
N LEU A 34 -3.91 -5.03 7.87
CA LEU A 34 -2.46 -5.06 7.64
C LEU A 34 -1.67 -5.59 8.84
N GLY A 35 -2.32 -5.88 9.96
CA GLY A 35 -1.63 -6.41 11.15
C GLY A 35 -0.61 -5.45 11.76
N MET A 36 -0.78 -4.13 11.56
CA MET A 36 0.16 -3.08 11.99
C MET A 36 -0.30 -2.27 13.23
N PRO A 37 -0.79 -2.87 14.34
CA PRO A 37 -1.31 -2.08 15.45
C PRO A 37 -0.22 -1.20 16.10
N ARG A 38 1.07 -1.55 15.96
CA ARG A 38 2.21 -0.78 16.50
C ARG A 38 3.44 -0.80 15.58
N ASP A 39 3.24 -1.11 14.30
CA ASP A 39 4.31 -1.21 13.32
C ASP A 39 4.53 0.14 12.63
N TYR A 40 5.28 1.01 13.30
CA TYR A 40 5.62 2.35 12.78
C TYR A 40 6.52 2.28 11.55
N ASP A 41 7.32 1.22 11.41
CA ASP A 41 8.20 1.00 10.27
C ASP A 41 7.38 0.59 9.04
N GLY A 42 6.39 -0.29 9.21
CA GLY A 42 5.42 -0.65 8.18
C GLY A 42 4.57 0.55 7.73
N LEU A 43 4.16 1.41 8.67
CA LEU A 43 3.48 2.66 8.36
C LEU A 43 4.38 3.64 7.58
N ALA A 44 5.63 3.83 8.03
CA ALA A 44 6.61 4.68 7.35
C ALA A 44 6.90 4.19 5.92
N CYS A 45 6.97 2.87 5.73
CA CYS A 45 7.10 2.22 4.44
C CYS A 45 5.92 2.56 3.50
N LEU A 46 4.68 2.44 3.97
CA LEU A 46 3.48 2.73 3.16
C LEU A 46 3.43 4.18 2.68
N PHE A 47 3.86 5.11 3.51
CA PHE A 47 3.81 6.54 3.21
C PHE A 47 5.13 7.13 2.70
N GLY A 48 6.15 6.29 2.49
CA GLY A 48 7.46 6.69 1.98
C GLY A 48 8.16 7.72 2.86
N VAL A 49 7.96 7.66 4.19
CA VAL A 49 8.60 8.55 5.16
C VAL A 49 10.10 8.24 5.19
N ARG A 50 10.92 9.24 4.85
CA ARG A 50 12.37 9.06 4.64
C ARG A 50 13.24 9.39 5.85
N ASP A 51 12.62 9.83 6.95
CA ASP A 51 13.31 10.42 8.11
C ASP A 51 13.15 9.56 9.37
N PHE A 52 13.29 8.24 9.22
CA PHE A 52 13.57 7.36 10.35
C PHE A 52 15.09 7.17 10.40
N ASP A 53 15.71 7.79 11.41
CA ASP A 53 17.12 8.19 11.48
C ASP A 53 18.20 7.16 11.09
N THR A 54 17.92 5.86 10.97
CA THR A 54 18.97 4.86 10.67
C THR A 54 18.47 3.57 9.99
N MET A 55 18.08 3.64 8.71
CA MET A 55 17.92 2.49 7.77
C MET A 55 16.48 2.07 7.42
N TRP A 56 15.78 2.88 6.62
CA TRP A 56 14.79 2.30 5.70
C TRP A 56 15.20 2.52 4.24
N ARG A 57 15.76 1.47 3.64
CA ARG A 57 15.79 1.28 2.19
C ARG A 57 14.69 0.27 1.88
N PRO A 58 13.83 0.47 0.88
CA PRO A 58 12.92 -0.58 0.44
C PRO A 58 13.75 -1.84 0.17
N VAL A 59 13.61 -2.87 1.02
CA VAL A 59 14.63 -3.92 1.12
C VAL A 59 14.74 -4.74 -0.17
N THR A 60 13.68 -4.83 -0.97
CA THR A 60 13.71 -5.57 -2.24
C THR A 60 12.58 -5.12 -3.17
N ALA A 61 12.91 -4.32 -4.18
CA ALA A 61 12.12 -4.28 -5.42
C ALA A 61 12.36 -5.62 -6.17
N ASN A 62 11.37 -6.09 -6.92
CA ASN A 62 11.42 -7.33 -7.71
C ASN A 62 11.35 -8.62 -6.87
N ARG A 63 10.58 -8.62 -5.77
CA ARG A 63 10.28 -9.89 -5.04
C ARG A 63 9.32 -10.79 -5.81
N GLY A 64 8.69 -10.27 -6.87
CA GLY A 64 7.53 -10.88 -7.48
C GLY A 64 6.31 -10.84 -6.54
N LEU A 65 5.23 -11.45 -7.00
CA LEU A 65 4.02 -11.62 -6.20
C LEU A 65 4.27 -12.59 -5.03
N SER A 66 3.55 -12.37 -3.92
CA SER A 66 3.57 -13.32 -2.79
C SER A 66 3.06 -14.71 -3.25
N PRO A 67 3.56 -15.81 -2.66
CA PRO A 67 3.01 -17.15 -2.91
C PRO A 67 1.50 -17.21 -2.68
N ASP A 68 1.02 -16.47 -1.67
CA ASP A 68 -0.39 -16.44 -1.26
C ASP A 68 -1.22 -15.41 -2.03
N THR A 69 -0.66 -14.78 -3.07
CA THR A 69 -1.40 -13.83 -3.92
C THR A 69 -2.55 -14.55 -4.64
N SER A 70 -3.76 -14.01 -4.47
CA SER A 70 -4.99 -14.59 -5.02
C SER A 70 -4.96 -14.67 -6.56
N PRO A 71 -5.71 -15.61 -7.16
CA PRO A 71 -5.77 -15.77 -8.61
C PRO A 71 -6.23 -14.50 -9.34
N GLU A 72 -7.17 -13.74 -8.75
CA GLU A 72 -7.71 -12.51 -9.32
C GLU A 72 -6.64 -11.43 -9.40
N VAL A 73 -5.91 -11.20 -8.30
CA VAL A 73 -4.82 -10.22 -8.26
C VAL A 73 -3.69 -10.63 -9.21
N ARG A 74 -3.40 -11.94 -9.32
CA ARG A 74 -2.40 -12.45 -10.25
C ARG A 74 -2.80 -12.24 -11.72
N ALA A 75 -4.08 -12.46 -12.04
CA ALA A 75 -4.62 -12.25 -13.38
C ALA A 75 -4.60 -10.76 -13.75
N GLU A 76 -5.02 -9.88 -12.85
CA GLU A 76 -4.97 -8.43 -13.06
C GLU A 76 -3.52 -7.95 -13.20
N HIS A 77 -2.62 -8.37 -12.31
CA HIS A 77 -1.19 -8.05 -12.39
C HIS A 77 -0.59 -8.39 -13.76
N ALA A 78 -0.92 -9.56 -14.32
CA ALA A 78 -0.44 -9.98 -15.64
C ALA A 78 -0.85 -9.02 -16.78
N THR A 79 -1.90 -8.21 -16.60
CA THR A 79 -2.34 -7.23 -17.62
C THR A 79 -1.49 -5.97 -17.65
N TRP A 80 -0.82 -5.61 -16.56
CA TRP A 80 -0.08 -4.34 -16.43
C TRP A 80 1.36 -4.50 -15.94
N SER A 81 1.82 -5.71 -15.59
CA SER A 81 3.14 -5.94 -14.98
C SER A 81 4.31 -5.33 -15.79
N ALA A 82 4.24 -5.36 -17.13
CA ALA A 82 5.24 -4.75 -18.01
C ALA A 82 5.34 -3.21 -17.88
N LEU A 83 4.31 -2.56 -17.34
CA LEU A 83 4.25 -1.12 -17.05
C LEU A 83 4.58 -0.82 -15.58
N GLY A 84 4.58 -1.83 -14.72
CA GLY A 84 4.91 -1.72 -13.31
C GLY A 84 6.41 -1.55 -13.08
N PHE A 85 6.79 -0.82 -12.03
CA PHE A 85 8.20 -0.67 -11.68
C PHE A 85 8.78 -1.93 -11.03
N ALA A 86 8.06 -2.52 -10.08
CA ALA A 86 8.44 -3.73 -9.35
C ALA A 86 7.33 -4.19 -8.40
N GLU A 87 7.30 -5.49 -8.10
CA GLU A 87 6.46 -6.06 -7.04
C GLU A 87 7.19 -6.11 -5.69
N THR A 88 6.43 -5.86 -4.62
CA THR A 88 6.88 -5.99 -3.23
C THR A 88 5.70 -6.35 -2.33
N TRP A 89 5.98 -6.88 -1.14
CA TRP A 89 4.98 -7.28 -0.15
C TRP A 89 5.56 -7.26 1.27
N LEU A 90 4.67 -7.08 2.26
CA LEU A 90 4.96 -7.12 3.70
C LEU A 90 4.53 -8.49 4.26
N SER A 91 5.29 -9.04 5.21
CA SER A 91 5.04 -10.33 5.89
C SER A 91 4.55 -10.13 7.30
#